data_AF-A0A524ART5-F1
#
_entry.id   AF-A0A524ART5-F1
#
_cell.length_a   1.000
_cell.length_b   1.000
_cell.length_c   1.000
_cell.angle_alpha   90.00
_cell.angle_beta   90.00
_cell.angle_gamma   90.00
#
_symmetry.space_group_name_H-M   'P 1'
#
loop_
_entity.id
_entity.type
_entity.pdbx_description
1 polymer ?
#
loop_
_entity_poly.entity_id
_entity_poly.type
_entity_poly.pdbx_seq_one_letter_code
_entity_poly.pdbx_strand_id
1 'polypeptide(L)'
;MKRPHEPQAALLSAEDVDKDVASLSEALIEERARRIARNVLLRSEIRQILEALLESGVCENEEEAIARGLKILSVALSPALEGGGKHS
;
A
#
# COMPACT_ATOMS: atom_id res chain seq x y z
N MET A 1 -43.31 33.92 22.15
CA MET A 1 -42.64 33.09 21.12
C MET A 1 -41.27 32.65 21.63
N LYS A 2 -41.11 31.39 22.03
CA LYS A 2 -39.78 30.81 22.34
C LYS A 2 -39.20 30.28 21.03
N ARG A 3 -38.02 30.76 20.62
CA ARG A 3 -37.29 30.18 19.49
C ARG A 3 -36.88 28.75 19.89
N PRO A 4 -36.94 27.76 18.98
CA PRO A 4 -36.34 26.46 19.24
C PRO A 4 -34.84 26.68 19.44
N HIS A 5 -34.31 26.35 20.61
CA HIS A 5 -32.87 26.24 20.79
C HIS A 5 -32.41 25.13 19.84
N GLU A 6 -31.48 25.44 18.94
CA GLU A 6 -30.78 24.40 18.19
C GLU A 6 -30.20 23.39 19.20
N PRO A 7 -30.33 22.08 18.95
CA PRO A 7 -29.72 21.10 19.82
C PRO A 7 -28.22 21.39 19.83
N GLN A 8 -27.67 21.59 21.03
CA GLN A 8 -26.23 21.75 21.21
C GLN A 8 -25.57 20.53 20.56
N ALA A 9 -24.91 20.73 19.41
CA ALA A 9 -24.19 19.66 18.76
C ALA A 9 -23.18 19.14 19.78
N ALA A 10 -23.33 17.87 20.18
CA ALA A 10 -22.40 17.24 21.08
C ALA A 10 -21.02 17.28 20.40
N LEU A 11 -20.07 17.96 21.03
CA LEU A 11 -18.70 17.97 20.55
C LEU A 11 -18.18 16.53 20.58
N LEU A 12 -17.50 16.11 19.51
CA LEU A 12 -16.84 14.81 19.45
C LEU A 12 -15.85 14.70 20.62
N SER A 13 -15.78 13.53 21.23
CA SER A 13 -14.73 13.27 22.20
C SER A 13 -13.37 13.21 21.48
N ALA A 14 -12.28 13.49 22.20
CA ALA A 14 -10.94 13.35 21.63
C ALA A 14 -10.68 11.91 21.16
N GLU A 15 -11.22 10.91 21.86
CA GLU A 15 -11.08 9.50 21.51
C GLU A 15 -11.77 9.16 20.18
N ASP A 16 -12.94 9.75 19.90
CA ASP A 16 -13.64 9.53 18.63
C ASP A 16 -12.84 10.12 17.46
N VAL A 17 -12.25 11.32 17.67
CA VAL A 17 -11.38 11.95 16.66
C VAL A 17 -10.15 11.09 16.39
N ASP A 18 -9.50 10.57 17.43
CA ASP A 18 -8.30 9.74 17.27
C ASP A 18 -8.59 8.43 16.51
N LYS A 19 -9.74 7.80 16.77
CA LYS A 19 -10.19 6.61 16.03
C LYS A 19 -10.43 6.91 14.55
N ASP A 20 -11.09 8.01 14.26
CA ASP A 20 -11.35 8.44 12.88
C ASP A 20 -10.03 8.73 12.15
N VAL A 21 -9.09 9.43 12.79
CA VAL A 21 -7.77 9.72 12.22
C VAL A 21 -6.99 8.44 11.93
N ALA A 22 -7.02 7.46 12.85
CA ALA A 22 -6.36 6.18 12.64
C ALA A 22 -6.96 5.42 11.45
N SER A 23 -8.29 5.31 11.40
CA SER A 23 -9.03 4.66 10.31
C SER A 23 -8.76 5.32 8.95
N LEU A 24 -8.80 6.65 8.89
CA LEU A 24 -8.49 7.39 7.66
C LEU A 24 -7.04 7.24 7.22
N SER A 25 -6.10 7.15 8.17
CA SER A 25 -4.69 6.92 7.87
C SER A 25 -4.46 5.54 7.25
N GLU A 26 -5.13 4.51 7.77
CA GLU A 26 -5.10 3.16 7.21
C GLU A 26 -5.72 3.13 5.80
N ALA A 27 -6.91 3.71 5.64
CA ALA A 27 -7.57 3.81 4.34
C ALA A 27 -6.72 4.55 3.29
N LEU A 28 -5.97 5.58 3.70
CA LEU A 28 -5.05 6.31 2.83
C LEU A 28 -3.87 5.45 2.39
N ILE A 29 -3.33 4.61 3.28
CA ILE A 29 -2.25 3.66 2.96
C ILE A 29 -2.76 2.65 1.93
N GLU A 30 -3.95 2.07 2.15
CA GLU A 30 -4.55 1.14 1.21
C GLU A 30 -4.78 1.77 -0.16
N GLU A 31 -5.35 2.98 -0.22
CA GLU A 31 -5.62 3.65 -1.49
C GLU A 31 -4.34 3.97 -2.25
N ARG A 32 -3.28 4.38 -1.54
CA ARG A 32 -1.95 4.57 -2.14
C ARG A 32 -1.43 3.26 -2.72
N ALA A 33 -1.54 2.15 -2.00
CA ALA A 33 -1.12 0.83 -2.47
C ALA A 33 -1.92 0.41 -3.72
N ARG A 34 -3.26 0.57 -3.71
CA ARG A 34 -4.12 0.29 -4.87
C ARG A 34 -3.74 1.11 -6.08
N ARG A 35 -3.48 2.42 -5.91
CA ARG A 35 -3.08 3.31 -7.00
C ARG A 35 -1.74 2.90 -7.61
N ILE A 36 -0.75 2.58 -6.78
CA ILE A 36 0.57 2.12 -7.24
C ILE A 36 0.43 0.79 -7.97
N ALA A 37 -0.25 -0.19 -7.37
CA ALA A 37 -0.48 -1.51 -7.97
C ALA A 37 -1.16 -1.38 -9.33
N ARG A 38 -2.23 -0.59 -9.43
CA ARG A 38 -2.92 -0.33 -10.70
C ARG A 38 -1.97 0.25 -11.74
N ASN A 39 -1.20 1.28 -11.39
CA ASN A 39 -0.28 1.91 -12.35
C ASN A 39 0.80 0.95 -12.82
N VAL A 40 1.34 0.10 -11.94
CA VAL A 40 2.36 -0.89 -12.28
C VAL A 40 1.77 -1.98 -13.18
N LEU A 41 0.62 -2.56 -12.80
CA LEU A 41 -0.02 -3.65 -13.53
C LEU A 41 -0.64 -3.20 -14.88
N LEU A 42 -0.87 -1.90 -15.09
CA LEU A 42 -1.30 -1.39 -16.39
C LEU A 42 -0.19 -1.34 -17.43
N ARG A 43 1.08 -1.39 -17.02
CA ARG A 43 2.23 -1.37 -17.92
C ARG A 43 2.31 -2.70 -18.69
N SER A 44 2.31 -2.61 -20.02
CA SER A 44 2.26 -3.79 -20.90
C SER A 44 3.42 -4.75 -20.67
N GLU A 45 4.62 -4.22 -20.45
CA GLU A 45 5.82 -5.00 -20.20
C GLU A 45 5.73 -5.81 -18.90
N ILE A 46 5.10 -5.26 -17.85
CA ILE A 46 4.92 -5.96 -16.57
C ILE A 46 3.92 -7.09 -16.74
N ARG A 47 2.80 -6.84 -17.44
CA ARG A 47 1.81 -7.88 -17.73
C ARG A 47 2.41 -9.03 -18.52
N GLN A 48 3.18 -8.74 -19.56
CA GLN A 48 3.83 -9.78 -20.37
C GLN A 48 4.81 -10.62 -19.55
N ILE A 49 5.57 -10.01 -18.64
CA ILE A 49 6.46 -10.75 -17.74
C ILE A 49 5.65 -11.64 -16.79
N LEU A 50 4.59 -11.12 -16.19
CA LEU A 50 3.73 -11.91 -15.30
C LEU A 50 3.10 -13.09 -16.04
N GLU A 51 2.55 -12.86 -17.22
CA GLU A 51 1.94 -13.88 -18.07
C GLU A 51 2.95 -14.97 -18.44
N ALA A 52 4.17 -14.59 -18.86
CA ALA A 52 5.24 -15.55 -19.14
C ALA A 52 5.65 -16.38 -17.90
N LEU A 53 5.68 -15.75 -16.71
CA LEU A 53 5.98 -16.47 -15.45
C LEU A 53 4.88 -17.47 -15.10
N LEU A 54 3.62 -17.14 -15.35
CA LEU A 54 2.49 -18.05 -15.14
C LEU A 54 2.47 -19.19 -16.16
N GLU A 55 2.64 -18.88 -17.45
CA GLU A 55 2.68 -19.87 -18.52
C GLU A 55 3.84 -20.87 -18.36
N SER A 56 4.97 -20.42 -17.79
CA SER A 56 6.10 -21.29 -17.49
C SER A 56 5.85 -22.28 -16.35
N GLY A 57 4.78 -22.09 -15.56
CA GLY A 57 4.47 -22.89 -14.37
C GLY A 57 5.41 -22.64 -13.18
N VAL A 58 6.28 -21.62 -13.25
CA VAL A 58 7.21 -21.27 -12.16
C VAL A 58 6.48 -20.63 -10.98
N CYS A 59 5.37 -19.93 -11.25
CA CYS A 59 4.49 -19.32 -10.25
C CYS A 59 3.05 -19.76 -10.52
N GLU A 60 2.28 -20.00 -9.46
CA GLU A 60 0.88 -20.45 -9.54
C GLU A 60 -0.09 -19.30 -9.86
N ASN A 61 0.26 -18.08 -9.44
CA ASN A 61 -0.55 -16.88 -9.64
C ASN A 61 0.31 -15.60 -9.61
N GLU A 62 -0.31 -14.48 -9.99
CA GLU A 62 0.36 -13.18 -10.08
C GLU A 62 0.90 -12.71 -8.72
N GLU A 63 0.18 -12.97 -7.63
CA GLU A 63 0.58 -12.58 -6.27
C GLU A 63 1.89 -13.24 -5.87
N GLU A 64 2.01 -14.54 -6.14
CA GLU A 64 3.24 -15.29 -5.90
C GLU A 64 4.40 -14.78 -6.75
N ALA A 65 4.16 -14.53 -8.04
CA ALA A 65 5.18 -14.01 -8.96
C ALA A 65 5.73 -12.66 -8.48
N ILE A 66 4.84 -11.75 -8.06
CA ILE A 66 5.21 -10.44 -7.52
C ILE A 66 5.99 -10.60 -6.21
N ALA A 67 5.51 -11.43 -5.28
CA ALA A 67 6.15 -11.64 -3.98
C ALA A 67 7.57 -12.22 -4.13
N ARG A 68 7.73 -13.22 -5.01
CA ARG A 68 9.04 -13.81 -5.32
C ARG A 68 9.96 -12.80 -5.99
N GLY A 69 9.47 -12.03 -6.96
CA GLY A 69 10.24 -10.98 -7.63
C GLY A 69 10.78 -9.94 -6.66
N LEU A 70 9.94 -9.44 -5.75
CA LEU A 70 10.35 -8.48 -4.71
C LEU A 70 11.40 -9.08 -3.75
N LYS A 71 11.24 -10.35 -3.36
CA LYS A 71 12.21 -11.05 -2.50
C LYS A 71 13.57 -11.20 -3.19
N ILE A 72 13.58 -11.61 -4.46
CA ILE A 72 14.80 -11.74 -5.26
C ILE A 72 15.50 -10.39 -5.40
N LEU A 73 14.74 -9.34 -5.72
CA LEU A 73 15.27 -7.98 -5.82
C LEU A 73 15.88 -7.52 -4.50
N SER A 74 15.21 -7.75 -3.37
CA SER A 74 15.73 -7.41 -2.04
C SER A 74 17.07 -8.08 -1.77
N VAL A 75 17.18 -9.40 -2.00
CA VAL A 75 18.42 -10.16 -1.81
C VAL A 75 19.53 -9.67 -2.74
N ALA A 76 19.21 -9.37 -4.00
CA ALA A 76 20.18 -8.85 -4.97
C ALA A 76 20.71 -7.45 -4.58
N LEU A 77 19.88 -6.64 -3.91
CA LEU A 77 20.24 -5.29 -3.48
C LEU A 77 20.86 -5.23 -2.08
N SER A 78 20.80 -6.30 -1.28
CA SER A 78 21.36 -6.34 0.08
C SER A 78 22.80 -5.80 0.20
N PRO A 79 23.74 -6.15 -0.70
CA PRO A 79 25.11 -5.61 -0.62
C PRO A 79 25.19 -4.08 -0.77
N ALA A 80 24.31 -3.49 -1.57
CA ALA A 80 24.24 -2.04 -1.77
C ALA A 80 23.54 -1.32 -0.60
N LEU A 81 22.58 -1.99 0.04
CA LEU A 81 21.86 -1.47 1.22
C LEU A 81 22.73 -1.50 2.48
N GLU A 82 23.58 -2.52 2.65
CA GLU A 82 24.50 -2.63 3.79
C GLU A 82 25.78 -1.78 3.61
N GLY A 83 26.19 -1.53 2.37
CA GLY A 83 27.38 -0.72 2.05
C GLY A 83 27.23 0.79 2.30
N GLY A 84 26.02 1.30 2.50
CA GLY A 84 25.73 2.73 2.73
C GLY A 84 26.11 3.28 4.11
N GLY A 85 26.53 2.42 5.04
CA GLY A 85 26.84 2.79 6.43
C GLY A 85 28.30 3.19 6.73
N LYS A 86 29.18 3.32 5.73
CA LYS A 86 30.62 3.58 5.95
C LYS A 86 31.14 4.87 5.33
N HIS A 87 30.39 5.98 5.36
CA HIS A 87 30.96 7.31 5.14
C HIS A 87 30.22 8.37 5.98
N SER A 88 30.61 8.52 7.25
CA SER A 88 30.46 9.73 8.05
C SER A 88 31.51 9.72 9.16
#